data_AF-A0A3D1KZ06-F1
#
_entry.id   AF-A0A3D1KZ06-F1
#
_cell.length_a   1.000
_cell.length_b   1.000
_cell.length_c   1.000
_cell.angle_alpha   90.00
_cell.angle_beta   90.00
_cell.angle_gamma   90.00
#
_symmetry.space_group_name_H-M   'P 1'
#
loop_
_entity.id
_entity.type
_entity.pdbx_description
1 polymer ?
#
loop_
_entity_poly.entity_id
_entity_poly.type
_entity_poly.pdbx_seq_one_letter_code
_entity_poly.pdbx_strand_id
1 'polypeptide(L)' 'MNSGKVVLGVLAGLAAGAILGILFAPDSGVNTRKKIVRKSEEYIDDIKDKFNEFVDHVADKVEKAKEEVKEETA' A
#
# COMPACT_ATOMS: atom_id res chain seq x y z
N MET A 1 -14.89 -13.62 9.88
CA MET A 1 -14.44 -13.58 8.47
C MET A 1 -13.08 -14.24 8.39
N ASN A 2 -12.84 -15.13 7.42
CA ASN A 2 -11.54 -15.79 7.32
C ASN A 2 -10.54 -14.83 6.65
N SER A 3 -9.66 -14.20 7.43
CA SER A 3 -8.72 -13.16 6.98
C SER A 3 -7.88 -13.59 5.78
N GLY A 4 -7.58 -14.88 5.65
CA GLY A 4 -6.85 -15.43 4.50
C GLY A 4 -7.57 -15.23 3.15
N LYS A 5 -8.91 -15.28 3.13
CA LYS A 5 -9.70 -15.04 1.91
C LYS A 5 -9.68 -13.55 1.51
N VAL A 6 -9.66 -12.66 2.50
CA VAL A 6 -9.59 -11.21 2.26
C VAL A 6 -8.23 -10.83 1.70
N VAL A 7 -7.14 -11.32 2.31
CA VAL A 7 -5.77 -11.08 1.81
C VAL A 7 -5.59 -11.64 0.41
N LEU A 8 -6.09 -12.85 0.14
CA LEU A 8 -6.02 -13.46 -1.19
C LEU A 8 -6.80 -12.64 -2.24
N GLY A 9 -7.98 -12.13 -1.88
CA GLY A 9 -8.77 -11.27 -2.76
C GLY A 9 -8.07 -9.95 -3.10
N VAL A 10 -7.44 -9.31 -2.11
CA VAL A 10 -6.66 -8.07 -2.31
C VAL A 10 -5.45 -8.33 -3.21
N LEU A 11 -4.70 -9.40 -2.98
CA LEU A 11 -3.54 -9.76 -3.80
C LEU A 11 -3.94 -10.08 -5.25
N ALA A 12 -5.02 -10.83 -5.43
CA ALA A 12 -5.55 -11.14 -6.76
C ALA A 12 -6.00 -9.87 -7.50
N GLY A 13 -6.66 -8.95 -6.80
CA GLY A 13 -7.08 -7.66 -7.35
C GLY A 13 -5.90 -6.77 -7.75
N LEU A 14 -4.85 -6.69 -6.92
CA LEU A 14 -3.63 -5.94 -7.23
C LEU A 14 -2.90 -6.52 -8.44
N ALA A 15 -2.75 -7.85 -8.51
CA ALA A 15 -2.10 -8.51 -9.64
C ALA A 15 -2.86 -8.28 -10.95
N ALA A 16 -4.18 -8.49 -10.94
CA ALA A 16 -5.03 -8.24 -12.10
C ALA A 16 -4.98 -6.76 -12.53
N GLY A 17 -5.06 -5.83 -11.57
CA GLY A 17 -4.96 -4.39 -11.83
C GLY A 17 -3.62 -3.96 -12.41
N ALA A 18 -2.51 -4.52 -11.91
CA ALA A 18 -1.17 -4.22 -12.42
C ALA A 18 -1.00 -4.73 -13.86
N ILE A 19 -1.45 -5.95 -14.16
CA ILE A 19 -1.38 -6.52 -15.52
C ILE A 19 -2.18 -5.66 -16.49
N LEU A 20 -3.42 -5.31 -16.13
CA LEU A 20 -4.27 -4.45 -16.95
C LEU A 20 -3.64 -3.05 -17.11
N GLY A 21 -3.13 -2.46 -16.02
CA GLY A 21 -2.47 -1.16 -16.07
C GLY A 21 -1.26 -1.12 -17.00
N ILE A 22 -0.43 -2.18 -17.00
CA ILE A 22 0.72 -2.31 -17.90
C ILE A 22 0.26 -2.51 -19.35
N LEU A 23 -0.80 -3.31 -19.58
CA LEU A 23 -1.31 -3.57 -20.93
C LEU A 23 -1.97 -2.32 -21.55
N PHE A 24 -2.70 -1.55 -20.75
CA PHE A 24 -3.41 -0.35 -21.20
C PHE A 24 -2.53 0.89 -21.31
N ALA A 25 -1.41 0.98 -20.57
CA ALA A 25 -0.48 2.09 -20.65
C ALA A 25 0.69 1.75 -21.60
N PRO A 26 0.69 2.22 -22.87
CA PRO A 26 1.80 2.00 -23.78
C PRO A 26 2.98 2.89 -23.36
N ASP A 27 3.96 2.31 -22.68
CA ASP A 27 5.25 2.94 -22.40
C ASP A 27 6.37 2.13 -23.06
N SER A 28 7.41 2.79 -23.55
CA SER A 28 8.48 2.09 -24.25
C SER A 28 9.30 1.26 -23.24
N GLY A 29 9.71 0.03 -23.63
CA GLY A 29 10.49 -0.84 -22.76
C GLY A 29 11.81 -0.21 -22.27
N VAL A 30 12.38 0.71 -23.06
CA VAL A 30 13.55 1.53 -22.68
C VAL A 30 13.21 2.46 -21.51
N ASN A 31 12.07 3.15 -21.58
CA ASN A 31 11.60 4.01 -20.50
C ASN A 31 11.24 3.21 -19.24
N THR A 32 10.60 2.05 -19.37
CA THR A 32 10.28 1.18 -18.24
C THR A 32 11.55 0.73 -17.51
N ARG A 33 12.57 0.29 -18.24
CA ARG A 33 13.84 -0.13 -17.64
C ARG A 33 14.56 1.03 -16.95
N LYS A 34 14.56 2.21 -17.58
CA LYS A 34 15.15 3.43 -17.02
C LYS A 34 14.39 3.91 -15.77
N LYS A 35 13.06 3.82 -15.78
CA LYS A 35 12.18 4.10 -14.63
C LYS A 35 12.43 3.12 -13.50
N ILE A 36 12.59 1.83 -13.76
CA ILE A 36 12.92 0.85 -12.71
C ILE A 36 14.23 1.26 -12.04
N VAL A 37 15.30 1.47 -12.80
CA VAL A 37 16.62 1.80 -12.21
C VAL A 37 16.58 3.11 -11.41
N ARG A 38 16.01 4.20 -11.97
CA ARG A 38 15.94 5.49 -11.25
C ARG A 38 14.97 5.48 -10.08
N LYS A 39 13.79 4.88 -10.25
CA LYS A 39 12.77 4.89 -9.21
C LYS A 39 13.11 3.92 -8.07
N SER A 40 13.92 2.88 -8.30
CA SER A 40 14.21 1.90 -7.24
C SER A 40 14.85 2.54 -6.01
N GLU A 41 15.87 3.38 -6.17
CA GLU A 41 16.54 4.00 -5.02
C GLU A 41 15.72 5.15 -4.42
N GLU A 42 15.31 6.13 -5.24
CA GLU A 42 14.57 7.30 -4.73
C GLU A 42 13.17 6.97 -4.19
N TYR A 43 12.40 6.07 -4.83
CA TYR A 43 11.05 5.76 -4.34
C TYR A 43 11.07 4.86 -3.12
N ILE A 44 12.07 3.99 -2.92
CA ILE A 44 12.07 3.10 -1.76
C ILE A 44 12.24 3.90 -0.47
N ASP A 45 13.12 4.90 -0.47
CA ASP A 45 13.34 5.74 0.69
C ASP A 45 12.13 6.65 0.96
N ASP A 46 11.63 7.35 -0.07
CA ASP A 46 10.44 8.21 0.07
C ASP A 46 9.17 7.42 0.48
N ILE A 47 8.99 6.21 -0.06
CA ILE A 47 7.85 5.34 0.31
C ILE A 47 8.02 4.85 1.74
N LYS A 48 9.21 4.44 2.16
CA LYS A 48 9.44 3.99 3.53
C LYS A 48 9.09 5.08 4.53
N ASP A 49 9.57 6.30 4.32
CA ASP A 49 9.33 7.40 5.25
C ASP A 49 7.84 7.74 5.32
N LYS A 50 7.17 7.89 4.17
CA LYS A 50 5.72 8.14 4.12
C LYS A 50 4.90 6.97 4.67
N PHE A 51 5.36 5.74 4.49
CA PHE A 51 4.68 4.55 4.97
C PHE A 51 4.80 4.44 6.50
N ASN A 52 5.99 4.70 7.05
CA ASN A 52 6.18 4.76 8.50
C ASN A 52 5.29 5.85 9.11
N GLU A 53 5.30 7.06 8.54
CA GLU A 53 4.43 8.15 8.99
C GLU A 53 2.94 7.75 8.91
N PHE A 54 2.51 7.11 7.83
CA PHE A 54 1.14 6.64 7.69
C PHE A 54 0.77 5.56 8.71
N VAL A 55 1.65 4.59 8.95
CA VAL A 55 1.43 3.52 9.93
C VAL A 55 1.34 4.11 11.33
N ASP A 56 2.23 5.01 11.69
CA ASP A 56 2.21 5.70 12.99
C ASP A 56 0.91 6.49 13.17
N HIS A 57 0.51 7.24 12.13
CA HIS A 57 -0.72 8.06 12.18
C HIS A 57 -2.00 7.21 12.26
N VAL A 58 -1.99 6.02 11.68
CA VAL A 58 -3.09 5.04 11.77
C VAL A 58 -3.07 4.36 13.12
N ALA A 59 -1.90 3.96 13.63
CA ALA A 59 -1.74 3.35 14.94
C ALA A 59 -2.27 4.28 16.05
N ASP A 60 -1.85 5.55 16.04
CA ASP A 60 -2.32 6.57 16.98
C ASP A 60 -3.84 6.76 16.95
N LYS A 61 -4.43 6.79 15.75
CA LYS A 61 -5.89 6.90 15.60
C LYS A 61 -6.63 5.66 16.07
N VAL A 62 -6.08 4.48 15.81
CA VAL A 62 -6.65 3.21 16.26
C VAL A 62 -6.56 3.10 17.78
N GLU A 63 -5.47 3.56 18.38
CA GLU A 63 -5.27 3.55 19.84
C GLU A 63 -6.23 4.51 20.54
N LYS A 64 -6.35 5.76 20.06
CA LYS A 64 -7.34 6.73 20.55
C LYS A 64 -8.77 6.23 20.42
N ALA A 65 -9.14 5.67 19.26
CA ALA A 65 -10.46 5.09 19.07
C ALA A 65 -10.69 3.88 20.00
N LYS A 66 -9.65 3.12 20.32
CA LYS A 66 -9.72 2.03 21.30
C LYS A 66 -9.96 2.52 22.73
N GLU A 67 -9.35 3.64 23.11
CA GLU A 67 -9.54 4.25 24.43
C GLU A 67 -10.92 4.88 24.57
N GLU A 68 -11.39 5.66 23.58
CA GLU A 68 -12.74 6.24 23.57
C GLU A 68 -13.82 5.14 23.65
N VAL A 69 -13.67 4.06 22.87
CA VAL A 69 -14.61 2.92 22.93
C VAL A 69 -14.54 2.18 24.27
N LYS A 70 -13.37 2.17 24.94
CA LYS A 70 -13.25 1.58 26.28
C LYS A 70 -13.90 2.43 27.36
N GLU A 71 -13.82 3.76 27.27
CA GLU A 71 -14.48 4.65 28.23
C GLU A 71 -16.00 4.74 28.02
N GLU A 72 -16.51 4.67 26.78
CA GLU A 72 -17.96 4.68 26.54
C GLU A 72 -18.66 3.34 26.85
N THR A 73 -17.91 2.24 26.97
CA THR A 73 -18.48 0.89 27.23
C THR A 73 -18.31 0.42 28.68
N ALA A 74 -17.66 1.21 29.55
CA ALA A 74 -17.51 0.94 30.99
C ALA A 74 -18.52 1.74 31.82
#